data_AF-A0A377GEH7-F1
#
_entry.id   AF-A0A377GEH7-F1
#
_cell.length_a   1.000
_cell.length_b   1.000
_cell.length_c   1.000
_cell.angle_alpha   90.00
_cell.angle_beta   90.00
_cell.angle_gamma   90.00
#
_symmetry.space_group_name_H-M   'P 1'
#
loop_
_entity.id
_entity.type
_entity.pdbx_description
1 polymer ?
#
loop_
_entity_poly.entity_id
_entity_poly.type
_entity_poly.pdbx_seq_one_letter_code
_entity_poly.pdbx_strand_id
1 'polypeptide(L)'
;MEPKQDKTTGLISQGVEALIERLREDGVNAGKEEAARLILEAQEKANTLLNEARAQSKAIMDESHQLIQQEKRAAEDALQLAARNMRLELRQNLIDRFSQEVKRLVHKELDDEGMLRQLILLVALDTPEQLQAFKAKNIKIELPKRVLDFDEIRKNPELLQKDPLKDLVQSLTRQMLREGMSMQVNQESKTAGIKIHLVDEEIVLDLTEEAVSLLLIKHMQPRFRALLEGLLQ
;
A
#
# COMPACT_ATOMS: atom_id res chain seq x y z
N MET A 1 -65.14 112.93 -21.11
CA MET A 1 -65.51 111.57 -21.55
C MET A 1 -64.47 111.15 -22.57
N GLU A 2 -63.78 110.03 -22.53
CA GLU A 2 -63.81 108.87 -21.65
C GLU A 2 -62.56 108.03 -22.01
N PRO A 3 -62.05 107.24 -21.07
CA PRO A 3 -60.80 106.49 -21.16
C PRO A 3 -61.06 105.12 -21.80
N LYS A 4 -61.05 105.03 -23.14
CA LYS A 4 -61.37 103.78 -23.85
C LYS A 4 -60.23 103.13 -24.63
N GLN A 5 -59.10 103.81 -24.87
CA GLN A 5 -57.95 103.20 -25.56
C GLN A 5 -56.96 102.48 -24.63
N ASP A 6 -56.91 102.82 -23.34
CA ASP A 6 -55.99 102.20 -22.36
C ASP A 6 -56.48 100.84 -21.84
N LYS A 7 -57.81 100.64 -21.80
CA LYS A 7 -58.43 99.40 -21.30
C LYS A 7 -58.27 98.20 -22.25
N THR A 8 -58.28 98.43 -23.57
CA THR A 8 -58.23 97.35 -24.57
C THR A 8 -56.83 96.73 -24.67
N THR A 9 -55.78 97.54 -24.52
CA THR A 9 -54.38 97.07 -24.48
C THR A 9 -54.06 96.32 -23.19
N GLY A 10 -54.63 96.74 -22.05
CA GLY A 10 -54.53 96.01 -20.77
C GLY A 10 -55.25 94.65 -20.76
N LEU A 11 -56.39 94.53 -21.45
CA LEU A 11 -57.16 93.28 -21.57
C LEU A 11 -56.47 92.23 -22.47
N ILE A 12 -55.82 92.66 -23.55
CA ILE A 12 -55.06 91.77 -24.44
C ILE A 12 -53.77 91.31 -23.76
N SER A 13 -53.09 92.21 -23.04
CA SER A 13 -51.92 91.89 -22.22
C SER A 13 -52.25 90.86 -21.13
N GLN A 14 -53.35 91.05 -20.37
CA GLN A 14 -53.82 90.08 -19.37
C GLN A 14 -54.19 88.71 -19.96
N GLY A 15 -54.72 88.65 -21.18
CA GLY A 15 -55.04 87.38 -21.85
C GLY A 15 -53.81 86.60 -22.31
N VAL A 16 -52.77 87.30 -22.77
CA VAL A 16 -51.48 86.69 -23.14
C VAL A 16 -50.71 86.25 -21.89
N GLU A 17 -50.68 87.07 -20.84
CA GLU A 17 -50.06 86.71 -19.56
C GLU A 17 -50.73 85.48 -18.93
N ALA A 18 -52.06 85.40 -18.95
CA ALA A 18 -52.81 84.24 -18.43
C ALA A 18 -52.59 82.97 -19.27
N LEU A 19 -52.41 83.10 -20.58
CA LEU A 19 -52.08 81.97 -21.46
C LEU A 19 -50.64 81.49 -21.23
N ILE A 20 -49.69 82.41 -21.04
CA ILE A 20 -48.29 82.10 -20.72
C ILE A 20 -48.21 81.41 -19.35
N GLU A 21 -48.95 81.90 -18.36
CA GLU A 21 -48.95 81.28 -17.03
C GLU A 21 -49.57 79.89 -17.06
N ARG A 22 -50.65 79.68 -17.82
CA ARG A 22 -51.21 78.34 -18.06
C ARG A 22 -50.24 77.42 -18.80
N LEU A 23 -49.62 77.88 -19.88
CA LEU A 23 -48.61 77.09 -20.62
C LEU A 23 -47.41 76.74 -19.74
N ARG A 24 -47.00 77.66 -18.86
CA ARG A 24 -45.93 77.44 -17.89
C ARG A 24 -46.34 76.42 -16.85
N GLU A 25 -47.54 76.52 -16.31
CA GLU A 25 -48.08 75.60 -15.31
C GLU A 25 -48.30 74.19 -15.88
N ASP A 26 -48.90 74.09 -17.07
CA ASP A 26 -49.09 72.85 -17.82
C ASP A 26 -47.74 72.20 -18.19
N GLY A 27 -46.78 72.99 -18.65
CA GLY A 27 -45.42 72.52 -18.97
C GLY A 27 -44.65 72.05 -17.73
N VAL A 28 -44.77 72.76 -16.61
CA VAL A 28 -44.16 72.36 -15.33
C VAL A 28 -44.82 71.10 -14.78
N ASN A 29 -46.14 70.96 -14.87
CA ASN A 29 -46.86 69.78 -14.43
C ASN A 29 -46.53 68.56 -15.28
N ALA A 30 -46.54 68.69 -16.61
CA ALA A 30 -46.12 67.63 -17.52
C ALA A 30 -44.65 67.21 -17.30
N GLY A 31 -43.76 68.18 -17.05
CA GLY A 31 -42.36 67.91 -16.70
C GLY A 31 -42.20 67.18 -15.36
N LYS A 32 -43.00 67.54 -14.34
CA LYS A 32 -43.01 66.84 -13.05
C LYS A 32 -43.52 65.41 -13.18
N GLU A 33 -44.56 65.17 -13.98
CA GLU A 33 -45.08 63.82 -14.25
C GLU A 33 -44.06 62.95 -14.98
N GLU A 34 -43.43 63.45 -16.04
CA GLU A 34 -42.43 62.67 -16.78
C GLU A 34 -41.15 62.43 -15.93
N ALA A 35 -40.73 63.41 -15.13
CA ALA A 35 -39.63 63.22 -14.18
C ALA A 35 -39.96 62.14 -13.12
N ALA A 36 -41.18 62.16 -12.57
CA ALA A 36 -41.62 61.14 -11.63
C ALA A 36 -41.64 59.74 -12.27
N ARG A 37 -42.10 59.65 -13.52
CA ARG A 37 -42.09 58.41 -14.31
C ARG A 37 -40.67 57.89 -14.56
N LEU A 38 -39.73 58.75 -14.94
CA LEU A 38 -38.32 58.37 -15.16
C LEU A 38 -37.66 57.87 -13.88
N ILE A 39 -37.94 58.52 -12.74
CA ILE A 39 -37.43 58.08 -11.43
C ILE A 39 -37.99 56.71 -11.06
N LEU A 40 -39.29 56.47 -11.27
CA LEU A 40 -39.92 55.17 -11.05
C LEU A 40 -39.26 54.09 -11.92
N GLU A 41 -39.09 54.34 -13.22
CA GLU A 41 -38.49 53.38 -14.15
C GLU A 41 -37.02 53.09 -13.78
N ALA A 42 -36.26 54.11 -13.36
CA ALA A 42 -34.89 53.94 -12.88
C ALA A 42 -34.83 53.13 -11.58
N GLN A 43 -35.77 53.33 -10.66
CA GLN A 43 -35.88 52.55 -9.41
C GLN A 43 -36.22 51.08 -9.70
N GLU A 44 -37.13 50.81 -10.64
CA GLU A 44 -37.43 49.44 -11.06
C GLU A 44 -36.23 48.75 -11.71
N LYS A 45 -35.49 49.45 -12.59
CA LYS A 45 -34.25 48.94 -13.20
C LYS A 45 -33.16 48.69 -12.15
N ALA A 46 -33.01 49.56 -11.16
CA ALA A 46 -32.06 49.36 -10.07
C ALA A 46 -32.44 48.14 -9.21
N ASN A 47 -33.72 47.98 -8.90
CA ASN A 47 -34.22 46.85 -8.11
C ASN A 47 -34.05 45.52 -8.85
N THR A 48 -34.35 45.46 -10.15
CA THR A 48 -34.15 44.27 -10.98
C THR A 48 -32.67 43.86 -11.02
N LEU A 49 -31.75 44.81 -11.27
CA LEU A 49 -30.31 44.53 -11.26
C LEU A 49 -29.82 44.03 -9.90
N LEU A 50 -30.31 44.62 -8.80
CA LEU A 50 -29.99 44.17 -7.44
C LEU A 50 -30.49 42.75 -7.17
N ASN A 51 -31.70 42.43 -7.63
CA ASN A 51 -32.28 41.10 -7.47
C ASN A 51 -31.53 40.05 -8.30
N GLU A 52 -31.15 40.37 -9.54
CA GLU A 52 -30.33 39.50 -10.39
C GLU A 52 -28.95 39.25 -9.77
N ALA A 53 -28.25 40.30 -9.31
CA ALA A 53 -26.96 40.17 -8.66
C ALA A 53 -27.04 39.31 -7.37
N ARG A 54 -28.12 39.48 -6.58
CA ARG A 54 -28.37 38.65 -5.39
C ARG A 54 -28.66 37.20 -5.77
N ALA A 55 -29.44 36.95 -6.82
CA ALA A 55 -29.75 35.62 -7.30
C ALA A 55 -28.49 34.90 -7.81
N GLN A 56 -27.66 35.59 -8.59
CA GLN A 56 -26.38 35.05 -9.07
C GLN A 56 -25.41 34.76 -7.92
N SER A 57 -25.26 35.69 -6.98
CA SER A 57 -24.43 35.50 -5.79
C SER A 57 -24.88 34.28 -4.97
N LYS A 58 -26.19 34.14 -4.76
CA LYS A 58 -26.76 32.96 -4.09
C LYS A 58 -26.48 31.67 -4.85
N ALA A 59 -26.66 31.65 -6.17
CA ALA A 59 -26.38 30.48 -6.99
C ALA A 59 -24.91 30.04 -6.90
N ILE A 60 -23.98 30.99 -6.97
CA ILE A 60 -22.54 30.73 -6.82
C ILE A 60 -22.22 30.17 -5.43
N MET A 61 -22.84 30.70 -4.38
CA MET A 61 -22.65 30.19 -3.02
C MET A 61 -23.21 28.79 -2.84
N ASP A 62 -24.40 28.52 -3.37
CA ASP A 62 -25.02 27.20 -3.31
C ASP A 62 -24.17 26.16 -4.08
N GLU A 63 -23.67 26.51 -5.27
CA GLU A 63 -22.76 25.66 -6.06
C GLU A 63 -21.42 25.43 -5.33
N SER A 64 -20.82 26.48 -4.78
CA SER A 64 -19.58 26.39 -4.01
C SER A 64 -19.74 25.49 -2.79
N HIS A 65 -20.87 25.59 -2.08
CA HIS A 65 -21.18 24.72 -0.96
C HIS A 65 -21.33 23.26 -1.40
N GLN A 66 -21.99 23.00 -2.53
CA GLN A 66 -22.10 21.65 -3.08
C GLN A 66 -20.74 21.07 -3.44
N LEU A 67 -19.88 21.83 -4.12
CA LEU A 67 -18.51 21.40 -4.44
C LEU A 67 -17.71 21.09 -3.17
N ILE A 68 -17.73 21.99 -2.18
CA ILE A 68 -17.00 21.77 -0.91
C ILE A 68 -17.47 20.48 -0.22
N GLN A 69 -18.77 20.20 -0.22
CA GLN A 69 -19.29 18.97 0.38
C GLN A 69 -18.88 17.72 -0.41
N GLN A 70 -18.85 17.80 -1.75
CA GLN A 70 -18.38 16.70 -2.59
C GLN A 70 -16.89 16.43 -2.38
N GLU A 71 -16.06 17.48 -2.42
CA GLU A 71 -14.62 17.39 -2.16
C GLU A 71 -14.32 16.87 -0.77
N LYS A 72 -15.05 17.32 0.26
CA LYS A 72 -14.90 16.81 1.63
C LYS A 72 -15.17 15.31 1.69
N ARG A 73 -16.26 14.83 1.08
CA ARG A 73 -16.58 13.40 1.03
C ARG A 73 -15.50 12.61 0.29
N ALA A 74 -15.05 13.12 -0.87
CA ALA A 74 -13.98 12.50 -1.63
C ALA A 74 -12.66 12.41 -0.84
N ALA A 75 -12.33 13.45 -0.07
CA ALA A 75 -11.16 13.47 0.80
C ALA A 75 -11.29 12.48 1.96
N GLU A 76 -12.47 12.38 2.59
CA GLU A 76 -12.75 11.39 3.64
C GLU A 76 -12.60 9.96 3.10
N ASP A 77 -13.18 9.66 1.93
CA ASP A 77 -13.07 8.35 1.28
C ASP A 77 -11.61 8.03 0.91
N ALA A 78 -10.87 9.01 0.40
CA ALA A 78 -9.45 8.86 0.07
C ALA A 78 -8.60 8.54 1.31
N LEU A 79 -8.86 9.21 2.44
CA LEU A 79 -8.18 8.93 3.71
C LEU A 79 -8.51 7.53 4.24
N GLN A 80 -9.77 7.10 4.15
CA GLN A 80 -10.15 5.73 4.54
C GLN A 80 -9.45 4.67 3.67
N LEU A 81 -9.39 4.90 2.37
CA LEU A 81 -8.67 4.02 1.45
C LEU A 81 -7.17 3.98 1.76
N ALA A 82 -6.54 5.14 2.02
CA ALA A 82 -5.13 5.22 2.39
C ALA A 82 -4.84 4.46 3.69
N ALA A 83 -5.69 4.62 4.72
CA ALA A 83 -5.56 3.89 5.97
C ALA A 83 -5.69 2.37 5.78
N ARG A 84 -6.65 1.93 4.94
CA ARG A 84 -6.81 0.51 4.58
C ARG A 84 -5.56 -0.02 3.89
N ASN A 85 -5.02 0.72 2.92
CA ASN A 85 -3.83 0.33 2.17
C ASN A 85 -2.61 0.23 3.08
N MET A 86 -2.38 1.23 3.94
CA MET A 86 -1.28 1.22 4.91
C MET A 86 -1.34 -0.02 5.82
N ARG A 87 -2.53 -0.39 6.30
CA ARG A 87 -2.70 -1.60 7.12
C ARG A 87 -2.38 -2.88 6.34
N LEU A 88 -2.81 -2.97 5.08
CA LEU A 88 -2.51 -4.14 4.24
C LEU A 88 -1.01 -4.25 3.94
N GLU A 89 -0.38 -3.12 3.63
CA GLU A 89 1.06 -3.06 3.35
C GLU A 89 1.90 -3.40 4.59
N LEU A 90 1.54 -2.87 5.76
CA LEU A 90 2.18 -3.23 7.02
C LEU A 90 2.10 -4.74 7.28
N ARG A 91 0.91 -5.33 7.09
CA ARG A 91 0.72 -6.77 7.25
C ARG A 91 1.60 -7.57 6.31
N GLN A 92 1.65 -7.20 5.03
CA GLN A 92 2.46 -7.89 4.04
C GLN A 92 3.95 -7.82 4.40
N ASN A 93 4.44 -6.62 4.75
CA ASN A 93 5.81 -6.41 5.19
C ASN A 93 6.18 -7.25 6.43
N LEU A 94 5.28 -7.42 7.39
CA LEU A 94 5.53 -8.26 8.57
C LEU A 94 5.64 -9.74 8.20
N ILE A 95 4.78 -10.24 7.30
CA ILE A 95 4.84 -11.63 6.82
C ILE A 95 6.14 -11.90 6.06
N ASP A 96 6.56 -10.95 5.22
CA ASP A 96 7.79 -11.08 4.43
C ASP A 96 9.02 -11.06 5.34
N ARG A 97 9.07 -10.15 6.32
CA ARG A 97 10.12 -10.12 7.34
C ARG A 97 10.16 -11.40 8.18
N PHE A 98 9.01 -11.92 8.59
CA PHE A 98 8.93 -13.18 9.31
C PHE A 98 9.53 -14.33 8.48
N SER A 99 9.18 -14.41 7.21
CA SER A 99 9.69 -15.44 6.30
C SER A 99 11.20 -15.33 6.08
N GLN A 100 11.72 -14.10 5.96
CA GLN A 100 13.15 -13.85 5.88
C GLN A 100 13.87 -14.24 7.16
N GLU A 101 13.28 -13.96 8.32
CA GLU A 101 13.87 -14.29 9.61
C GLU A 101 13.91 -15.80 9.85
N VAL A 102 12.85 -16.53 9.48
CA VAL A 102 12.85 -17.99 9.51
C VAL A 102 13.95 -18.55 8.62
N LYS A 103 14.08 -18.06 7.37
CA LYS A 103 15.17 -18.48 6.46
C LYS A 103 16.55 -18.23 7.06
N ARG A 104 16.76 -17.05 7.65
CA ARG A 104 18.03 -16.67 8.28
C ARG A 104 18.38 -17.58 9.45
N LEU A 105 17.40 -17.91 10.29
CA LEU A 105 17.59 -18.81 11.42
C LEU A 105 17.85 -20.24 10.96
N VAL A 106 17.09 -20.75 9.99
CA VAL A 106 17.30 -22.09 9.41
C VAL A 106 18.68 -22.21 8.78
N HIS A 107 19.10 -21.23 7.98
CA HIS A 107 20.45 -21.18 7.41
C HIS A 107 21.50 -21.27 8.52
N LYS A 108 21.39 -20.43 9.56
CA LYS A 108 22.34 -20.42 10.67
C LYS A 108 22.43 -21.78 11.38
N GLU A 109 21.30 -22.42 11.64
CA GLU A 109 21.27 -23.73 12.31
C GLU A 109 21.77 -24.86 11.40
N LEU A 110 21.46 -24.85 10.10
CA LEU A 110 21.88 -25.90 9.17
C LEU A 110 23.32 -25.72 8.66
N ASP A 111 23.90 -24.52 8.77
CA ASP A 111 25.31 -24.24 8.52
C ASP A 111 26.19 -24.57 9.75
N ASP A 112 25.58 -24.86 10.90
CA ASP A 112 26.30 -25.31 12.11
C ASP A 112 26.81 -26.76 11.98
N GLU A 113 28.10 -26.95 12.23
CA GLU A 113 28.77 -28.26 12.14
C GLU A 113 28.21 -29.31 13.12
N GLY A 114 27.73 -28.86 14.29
CA GLY A 114 27.12 -29.73 15.30
C GLY A 114 25.76 -30.26 14.84
N MET A 115 24.94 -29.38 14.25
CA MET A 115 23.65 -29.75 13.68
C MET A 115 23.82 -30.68 12.46
N LEU A 116 24.73 -30.38 11.53
CA LEU A 116 25.03 -31.26 10.39
C LEU A 116 25.44 -32.67 10.84
N ARG A 117 26.28 -32.76 11.88
CA ARG A 117 26.64 -34.04 12.50
C ARG A 117 25.42 -34.78 13.04
N GLN A 118 24.53 -34.10 13.76
CA GLN A 118 23.33 -34.73 14.30
C GLN A 118 22.42 -35.25 13.20
N LEU A 119 22.25 -34.49 12.11
CA LEU A 119 21.46 -34.90 10.95
C LEU A 119 22.04 -36.16 10.29
N ILE A 120 23.37 -36.19 10.05
CA ILE A 120 24.03 -37.36 9.48
C ILE A 120 23.88 -38.59 10.40
N LEU A 121 24.03 -38.42 11.71
CA LEU A 121 23.85 -39.50 12.68
C LEU A 121 22.41 -40.01 12.71
N LEU A 122 21.43 -39.12 12.70
CA LEU A 122 20.01 -39.47 12.70
C LEU A 122 19.67 -40.34 11.48
N VAL A 123 20.14 -39.92 10.29
CA VAL A 123 19.94 -40.67 9.04
C VAL A 123 20.65 -42.02 9.10
N ALA A 124 21.90 -42.05 9.59
CA ALA A 124 22.67 -43.27 9.70
C ALA A 124 22.04 -44.30 10.66
N LEU A 125 21.45 -43.85 11.77
CA LEU A 125 20.79 -44.73 12.74
C LEU A 125 19.48 -45.32 12.20
N ASP A 126 18.75 -44.58 11.36
CA ASP A 126 17.46 -44.98 10.79
C ASP A 126 17.59 -45.78 9.47
N THR A 127 18.81 -45.87 8.92
CA THR A 127 19.12 -46.46 7.61
C THR A 127 18.68 -47.93 7.47
N PRO A 128 18.91 -48.83 8.44
CA PRO A 128 18.55 -50.25 8.27
C PRO A 128 17.04 -50.48 8.09
N GLU A 129 16.22 -49.72 8.81
CA GLU A 129 14.76 -49.80 8.71
C GLU A 129 14.26 -49.19 7.40
N GLN A 130 14.81 -48.04 7.00
CA GLN A 130 14.44 -47.39 5.73
C GLN A 130 14.83 -48.23 4.50
N LEU A 131 16.04 -48.81 4.46
CA LEU A 131 16.46 -49.67 3.35
C LEU A 131 15.54 -50.88 3.18
N GLN A 132 15.09 -51.48 4.28
CA GLN A 132 14.13 -52.59 4.23
C GLN A 132 12.74 -52.13 3.79
N ALA A 133 12.25 -51.00 4.32
CA ALA A 133 10.92 -50.47 3.99
C ALA A 133 10.80 -50.08 2.52
N PHE A 134 11.84 -49.46 1.97
CA PHE A 134 11.85 -48.95 0.59
C PHE A 134 12.53 -49.89 -0.42
N LYS A 135 12.99 -51.08 0.00
CA LYS A 135 13.73 -52.06 -0.83
C LYS A 135 14.97 -51.47 -1.53
N ALA A 136 15.47 -50.34 -1.05
CA ALA A 136 16.68 -49.73 -1.57
C ALA A 136 17.91 -50.53 -1.12
N LYS A 137 18.96 -50.52 -1.94
CA LYS A 137 20.22 -51.20 -1.62
C LYS A 137 21.20 -50.29 -0.89
N ASN A 138 21.20 -49.01 -1.25
CA ASN A 138 22.15 -48.04 -0.75
C ASN A 138 21.48 -46.68 -0.51
N ILE A 139 22.03 -45.92 0.45
CA ILE A 139 21.68 -44.51 0.66
C ILE A 139 22.86 -43.65 0.22
N LYS A 140 22.57 -42.55 -0.48
CA LYS A 140 23.56 -41.54 -0.86
C LYS A 140 23.25 -40.23 -0.13
N ILE A 141 24.22 -39.72 0.62
CA ILE A 141 24.13 -38.42 1.30
C ILE A 141 24.93 -37.40 0.51
N GLU A 142 24.29 -36.29 0.15
CA GLU A 142 24.88 -35.14 -0.53
C GLU A 142 25.13 -34.03 0.48
N LEU A 143 26.39 -33.60 0.57
CA LEU A 143 26.87 -32.59 1.51
C LEU A 143 27.22 -31.27 0.82
N PRO A 144 27.09 -30.13 1.52
CA PRO A 144 27.51 -28.83 1.02
C PRO A 144 29.04 -28.70 1.06
N LYS A 145 29.57 -27.81 0.21
CA LYS A 145 31.02 -27.66 -0.06
C LYS A 145 31.89 -27.32 1.16
N ARG A 146 31.31 -26.83 2.26
CA ARG A 146 32.07 -26.31 3.42
C ARG A 146 32.68 -27.37 4.34
N VAL A 147 32.41 -28.66 4.11
CA VAL A 147 33.11 -29.72 4.83
C VAL A 147 34.54 -29.77 4.31
N LEU A 148 35.50 -29.43 5.17
CA LEU A 148 36.96 -29.39 4.94
C LEU A 148 37.39 -30.20 3.71
N ASP A 149 37.85 -29.51 2.68
CA ASP A 149 38.26 -30.15 1.43
C ASP A 149 39.52 -31.01 1.65
N PHE A 150 39.61 -32.14 0.97
CA PHE A 150 40.75 -33.05 1.05
C PHE A 150 42.07 -32.33 0.73
N ASP A 151 42.04 -31.40 -0.23
CA ASP A 151 43.20 -30.59 -0.61
C ASP A 151 43.60 -29.56 0.46
N GLU A 152 42.66 -29.06 1.27
CA GLU A 152 42.93 -28.17 2.39
C GLU A 152 43.54 -28.93 3.57
N ILE A 153 43.02 -30.12 3.85
CA ILE A 153 43.57 -31.09 4.81
C ILE A 153 45.01 -31.47 4.43
N ARG A 154 45.26 -31.75 3.15
CA ARG A 154 46.59 -32.12 2.65
C ARG A 154 47.61 -31.00 2.83
N LYS A 155 47.17 -29.74 2.70
CA LYS A 155 48.00 -28.55 2.88
C LYS A 155 48.24 -28.21 4.36
N ASN A 156 47.27 -28.48 5.23
CA ASN A 156 47.38 -28.25 6.68
C ASN A 156 46.85 -29.46 7.49
N PRO A 157 47.70 -30.48 7.71
CA PRO A 157 47.31 -31.70 8.43
C PRO A 157 46.91 -31.48 9.90
N GLU A 158 47.27 -30.34 10.50
CA GLU A 158 46.88 -29.96 11.86
C GLU A 158 45.40 -29.59 11.97
N LEU A 159 44.74 -29.19 10.86
CA LEU A 159 43.30 -28.90 10.83
C LEU A 159 42.48 -30.13 11.21
N LEU A 160 42.91 -31.33 10.78
CA LEU A 160 42.29 -32.61 11.16
C LEU A 160 42.39 -32.89 12.66
N GLN A 161 43.42 -32.42 13.36
CA GLN A 161 43.57 -32.70 14.79
C GLN A 161 42.60 -31.88 15.64
N LYS A 162 42.19 -30.71 15.14
CA LYS A 162 41.21 -29.82 15.76
C LYS A 162 39.81 -29.98 15.18
N ASP A 163 39.68 -30.77 14.12
CA ASP A 163 38.41 -31.02 13.45
C ASP A 163 37.49 -31.85 14.37
N PRO A 164 36.40 -31.26 14.88
CA PRO A 164 35.48 -31.97 15.74
C PRO A 164 34.82 -33.13 14.98
N LEU A 165 34.74 -33.11 13.64
CA LEU A 165 34.14 -34.17 12.80
C LEU A 165 35.05 -35.39 12.63
N LYS A 166 36.34 -35.31 12.97
CA LYS A 166 37.29 -36.44 12.84
C LYS A 166 36.81 -37.70 13.55
N ASP A 167 36.41 -37.59 14.81
CA ASP A 167 35.99 -38.75 15.61
C ASP A 167 34.64 -39.32 15.15
N LEU A 168 33.78 -38.44 14.62
CA LEU A 168 32.51 -38.80 14.00
C LEU A 168 32.71 -39.55 12.68
N VAL A 169 33.58 -39.05 11.80
CA VAL A 169 33.94 -39.74 10.55
C VAL A 169 34.52 -41.11 10.89
N GLN A 170 35.38 -41.24 11.89
CA GLN A 170 35.96 -42.53 12.28
C GLN A 170 34.95 -43.52 12.90
N SER A 171 33.89 -43.05 13.54
CA SER A 171 32.81 -43.92 14.06
C SER A 171 31.81 -44.28 12.95
N LEU A 172 31.37 -43.31 12.14
CA LEU A 172 30.48 -43.52 11.00
C LEU A 172 31.10 -44.37 9.91
N THR A 173 32.38 -44.21 9.56
CA THR A 173 33.01 -45.02 8.50
C THR A 173 32.94 -46.52 8.82
N ARG A 174 32.97 -46.90 10.10
CA ARG A 174 32.83 -48.30 10.53
C ARG A 174 31.39 -48.84 10.45
N GLN A 175 30.40 -47.96 10.52
CA GLN A 175 28.96 -48.28 10.46
C GLN A 175 28.42 -48.19 9.02
N MET A 176 28.75 -47.11 8.30
CA MET A 176 28.42 -46.86 6.89
C MET A 176 28.94 -47.93 5.93
N LEU A 177 30.15 -48.48 6.17
CA LEU A 177 30.70 -49.59 5.37
C LEU A 177 29.96 -50.92 5.58
N ARG A 178 29.18 -51.06 6.65
CA ARG A 178 28.35 -52.26 6.93
C ARG A 178 26.91 -52.13 6.43
N GLU A 179 26.44 -50.90 6.22
CA GLU A 179 25.02 -50.57 6.03
C GLU A 179 24.70 -49.96 4.64
N GLY A 180 25.64 -49.98 3.68
CA GLY A 180 25.36 -49.60 2.28
C GLY A 180 25.25 -48.09 2.03
N MET A 181 25.88 -47.25 2.86
CA MET A 181 25.82 -45.79 2.69
C MET A 181 27.01 -45.23 1.89
N SER A 182 26.77 -44.21 1.07
CA SER A 182 27.79 -43.46 0.34
C SER A 182 27.61 -41.94 0.54
N MET A 183 28.70 -41.19 0.48
CA MET A 183 28.69 -39.73 0.64
C MET A 183 29.31 -39.07 -0.58
N GLN A 184 28.71 -37.97 -1.04
CA GLN A 184 29.26 -37.14 -2.10
C GLN A 184 29.15 -35.66 -1.73
N VAL A 185 30.19 -34.89 -2.03
CA VAL A 185 30.16 -33.43 -1.88
C VAL A 185 29.64 -32.83 -3.17
N ASN A 186 28.57 -32.03 -3.08
CA ASN A 186 28.10 -31.26 -4.23
C ASN A 186 28.89 -29.95 -4.35
N GLN A 187 29.80 -29.92 -5.32
CA GLN A 187 30.68 -28.79 -5.62
C GLN A 187 29.92 -27.52 -6.07
N GLU A 188 28.69 -27.67 -6.56
CA GLU A 188 27.85 -26.58 -7.07
C GLU A 188 26.89 -26.03 -6.02
N SER A 189 26.66 -26.78 -4.93
CA SER A 189 25.74 -26.36 -3.87
C SER A 189 26.32 -25.21 -3.04
N LYS A 190 25.54 -24.13 -2.93
CA LYS A 190 25.83 -22.95 -2.09
C LYS A 190 24.96 -22.87 -0.85
N THR A 191 24.09 -23.85 -0.66
CA THR A 191 23.01 -23.85 0.34
C THR A 191 23.41 -24.76 1.49
N ALA A 192 23.06 -24.41 2.72
CA ALA A 192 23.31 -25.24 3.89
C ALA A 192 22.34 -26.44 3.96
N GLY A 193 22.65 -27.40 4.82
CA GLY A 193 21.89 -28.64 4.97
C GLY A 193 22.34 -29.76 4.02
N ILE A 194 21.57 -30.84 3.97
CA ILE A 194 21.94 -32.09 3.27
C ILE A 194 20.79 -32.61 2.41
N LYS A 195 21.12 -33.38 1.37
CA LYS A 195 20.13 -34.18 0.63
C LYS A 195 20.43 -35.65 0.74
N ILE A 196 19.40 -36.46 0.86
CA ILE A 196 19.54 -37.91 1.02
C ILE A 196 18.76 -38.56 -0.11
N HIS A 197 19.44 -39.40 -0.87
CA HIS A 197 18.88 -40.14 -2.00
C HIS A 197 18.88 -41.63 -1.66
N LEU A 198 17.76 -42.29 -1.90
CA LEU A 198 17.73 -43.75 -1.93
C LEU A 198 18.17 -44.17 -3.34
N VAL A 199 19.28 -44.90 -3.43
CA VAL A 199 19.84 -45.31 -4.73
C VAL A 199 18.91 -46.37 -5.35
N ASP A 200 18.69 -46.25 -6.65
CA ASP A 200 17.74 -47.04 -7.47
C ASP A 200 16.25 -46.71 -7.23
N GLU A 201 15.94 -45.77 -6.34
CA GLU A 201 14.59 -45.28 -6.05
C GLU A 201 14.46 -43.79 -6.40
N GLU A 202 13.27 -43.32 -6.79
CA GLU A 202 13.00 -41.89 -7.04
C GLU A 202 12.69 -41.11 -5.75
N ILE A 203 13.27 -41.52 -4.62
CA ILE A 203 13.02 -40.93 -3.30
C ILE A 203 14.20 -40.06 -2.89
N VAL A 204 13.90 -38.78 -2.65
CA VAL A 204 14.85 -37.79 -2.15
C VAL A 204 14.28 -37.14 -0.89
N LEU A 205 15.01 -37.25 0.21
CA LEU A 205 14.76 -36.47 1.41
C LEU A 205 15.63 -35.21 1.35
N ASP A 206 14.99 -34.08 1.13
CA ASP A 206 15.63 -32.77 1.02
C ASP A 206 15.60 -32.05 2.37
N LEU A 207 16.76 -31.95 3.02
CA LEU A 207 16.98 -31.23 4.28
C LEU A 207 17.85 -29.99 4.07
N THR A 208 17.77 -29.38 2.88
CA THR A 208 18.41 -28.08 2.62
C THR A 208 17.71 -26.93 3.34
N GLU A 209 18.42 -25.82 3.52
CA GLU A 209 17.85 -24.60 4.10
C GLU A 209 16.61 -24.11 3.36
N GLU A 210 16.55 -24.24 2.03
CA GLU A 210 15.39 -23.85 1.24
C GLU A 210 14.17 -24.72 1.57
N ALA A 211 14.35 -26.04 1.56
CA ALA A 211 13.28 -27.00 1.79
C ALA A 211 12.71 -26.88 3.21
N VAL A 212 13.60 -26.85 4.20
CA VAL A 212 13.24 -26.74 5.62
C VAL A 212 12.58 -25.38 5.89
N SER A 213 13.13 -24.28 5.38
CA SER A 213 12.53 -22.95 5.54
C SER A 213 11.14 -22.90 4.93
N LEU A 214 10.96 -23.43 3.72
CA LEU A 214 9.67 -23.42 3.06
C LEU A 214 8.63 -24.22 3.85
N LEU A 215 9.01 -25.38 4.38
CA LEU A 215 8.15 -26.21 5.21
C LEU A 215 7.74 -25.49 6.50
N LEU A 216 8.72 -24.91 7.21
CA LEU A 216 8.46 -24.16 8.44
C LEU A 216 7.59 -22.93 8.18
N ILE A 217 7.87 -22.14 7.14
CA ILE A 217 7.05 -20.98 6.76
C ILE A 217 5.63 -21.43 6.44
N LYS A 218 5.43 -22.51 5.67
CA LYS A 218 4.11 -23.05 5.34
C LYS A 218 3.29 -23.39 6.59
N HIS A 219 3.93 -23.87 7.65
CA HIS A 219 3.27 -24.21 8.91
C HIS A 219 3.14 -23.04 9.89
N MET A 220 4.12 -22.14 9.95
CA MET A 220 4.16 -21.06 10.94
C MET A 220 3.42 -19.81 10.45
N GLN A 221 3.42 -19.52 9.15
CA GLN A 221 2.80 -18.32 8.59
C GLN A 221 1.29 -18.21 8.91
N PRO A 222 0.47 -19.28 8.83
CA PRO A 222 -0.94 -19.20 9.24
C PRO A 222 -1.11 -18.77 10.72
N ARG A 223 -0.26 -19.29 11.61
CA ARG A 223 -0.29 -18.95 13.05
C ARG A 223 0.20 -17.53 13.28
N PHE A 224 1.26 -17.12 12.59
CA PHE A 224 1.75 -15.73 12.64
C PHE A 224 0.69 -14.74 12.16
N ARG A 225 -0.05 -15.07 11.09
CA ARG A 225 -1.21 -14.27 10.63
C ARG A 225 -2.29 -14.19 11.70
N ALA A 226 -2.64 -15.32 12.34
CA ALA A 226 -3.62 -15.33 13.42
C ALA A 226 -3.20 -14.46 14.62
N LEU A 227 -1.90 -14.45 14.97
CA LEU A 227 -1.34 -13.56 16.00
C LEU A 227 -1.51 -12.08 15.61
N LEU A 228 -1.17 -11.71 14.37
CA LEU A 228 -1.31 -10.33 13.88
C LEU A 228 -2.76 -9.86 13.80
N GLU A 229 -3.70 -10.79 13.62
CA GLU A 229 -5.13 -10.50 13.59
C GLU A 229 -5.78 -10.54 14.98
N GLY A 230 -5.01 -10.81 16.03
CA GLY A 230 -5.50 -10.90 17.41
C GLY A 230 -6.45 -12.08 17.65
N LEU A 231 -6.40 -13.11 16.81
CA LEU A 231 -7.22 -14.32 16.89
C LEU A 231 -6.69 -15.33 17.92
N LEU A 232 -5.44 -15.15 18.35
CA LEU A 232 -4.81 -15.90 19.42
C LEU A 232 -4.82 -15.01 20.67
N GLN A 233 -5.85 -15.22 21.51
CA GLN A 233 -5.97 -14.63 22.85
C GLN A 233 -5.38 -15.59 23.89
#